data_AF-A0A922IWI6-F1
#
_entry.id   AF-A0A922IWI6-F1
#
_cell.length_a   1.000
_cell.length_b   1.000
_cell.length_c   1.000
_cell.angle_alpha   90.00
_cell.angle_beta   90.00
_cell.angle_gamma   90.00
#
_symmetry.space_group_name_H-M   'P 1'
#
loop_
_entity.id
_entity.type
_entity.pdbx_description
1 polymer ?
#
loop_
_entity_poly.entity_id
_entity_poly.type
_entity_poly.pdbx_seq_one_letter_code
_entity_poly.pdbx_strand_id
1 'polypeptide(L)'
;MAPWVVDVVMMFFVCFLSLSHTDQAKTDWELTRKENSRFEQQLINLKKSAIESIHEDEDIYECIDFYKQPGFNHPFWKNTTIQMKRKLYIDAMKTKTSLSSNIGLKNGGCPYGTVPIMRVDEDDLARASKINSKIYQPNIDDEEPGHHMDGKTQCFNQQCPGYIQLSSQIPLGWPLHNISIAGGEQYATKLRLIKDYISTRPSSTELVWKLLFDEGSVIIGFWPTTIFGQLSEFGNQADWGGEVYSPLDQPSPAMGTGIRPRWKKWDPNYSAHSRLVAIAYGNSQSQSEFINPNDAEVYESDPKSYSILDIGYVENENIGRVIIYDGPGGLKSA
;
A
#
# COMPACT_ATOMS: atom_id res chain seq x y z
N MET A 1 8.59 -31.02 -5.37
CA MET A 1 8.84 -29.97 -4.37
C MET A 1 8.18 -28.72 -4.92
N ALA A 2 7.19 -28.16 -4.22
CA ALA A 2 6.53 -26.94 -4.69
C ALA A 2 7.50 -25.75 -4.52
N PRO A 3 7.55 -24.80 -5.47
CA PRO A 3 8.26 -23.56 -5.26
C PRO A 3 7.47 -22.68 -4.28
N TRP A 4 8.16 -22.11 -3.30
CA TRP A 4 7.59 -21.09 -2.42
C TRP A 4 7.48 -19.79 -3.23
N VAL A 5 6.26 -19.24 -3.31
CA VAL A 5 6.05 -17.90 -3.87
C VAL A 5 6.37 -16.89 -2.75
N VAL A 6 7.06 -15.81 -3.09
CA VAL A 6 7.38 -14.73 -2.14
C VAL A 6 6.46 -13.56 -2.45
N ASP A 7 5.63 -13.18 -1.49
CA ASP A 7 4.69 -12.06 -1.64
C ASP A 7 5.46 -10.73 -1.71
N VAL A 8 5.57 -10.16 -2.92
CA VAL A 8 6.09 -8.81 -3.12
C VAL A 8 4.93 -7.82 -2.99
N VAL A 9 4.65 -7.39 -1.76
CA VAL A 9 3.62 -6.39 -1.48
C VAL A 9 4.22 -4.98 -1.67
N MET A 10 3.72 -4.21 -2.65
CA MET A 10 4.10 -2.79 -2.80
C MET A 10 3.22 -1.90 -1.92
N MET A 11 3.86 -1.07 -1.09
CA MET A 11 3.20 -0.31 0.01
C MET A 11 3.74 1.12 0.14
N PHE A 12 3.06 1.97 0.94
CA PHE A 12 3.18 3.45 0.92
C PHE A 12 3.38 4.07 2.32
N PHE A 13 4.53 4.70 2.60
CA PHE A 13 4.93 5.13 3.96
C PHE A 13 5.40 6.59 4.06
N VAL A 14 5.37 7.14 5.29
CA VAL A 14 5.67 8.53 5.69
C VAL A 14 5.99 8.58 7.20
N CYS A 15 7.09 9.21 7.66
CA CYS A 15 7.16 10.24 8.75
C CYS A 15 8.36 10.16 9.73
N PHE A 16 9.01 11.33 9.93
CA PHE A 16 9.39 11.93 11.22
C PHE A 16 9.50 13.48 11.04
N LEU A 17 9.92 14.38 11.95
CA LEU A 17 10.59 14.32 13.27
C LEU A 17 9.96 15.38 14.23
N SER A 18 10.63 15.76 15.33
CA SER A 18 10.05 16.53 16.44
C SER A 18 10.33 18.05 16.45
N LEU A 19 9.33 18.85 16.82
CA LEU A 19 9.51 20.11 17.55
C LEU A 19 8.44 20.27 18.64
N SER A 20 8.88 20.60 19.86
CA SER A 20 8.00 20.72 21.02
C SER A 20 7.28 22.07 21.07
N HIS A 21 5.96 22.08 20.89
CA HIS A 21 5.10 23.10 21.51
C HIS A 21 3.72 22.53 21.83
N THR A 22 3.17 22.93 22.97
CA THR A 22 1.88 22.48 23.50
C THR A 22 0.68 23.09 22.76
N ASP A 23 -0.48 22.45 22.91
CA ASP A 23 -1.80 22.82 22.39
C ASP A 23 -2.04 22.62 20.88
N GLN A 24 -2.31 21.37 20.51
CA GLN A 24 -3.21 21.06 19.39
C GLN A 24 -4.45 20.34 19.92
N ALA A 25 -5.62 20.79 19.47
CA ALA A 25 -6.90 20.19 19.83
C ALA A 25 -6.97 18.76 19.28
N LYS A 26 -7.13 17.77 20.16
CA LYS A 26 -7.45 16.40 19.74
C LYS A 26 -8.80 16.38 19.03
N THR A 27 -8.77 16.23 17.71
CA THR A 27 -9.92 15.74 16.96
C THR A 27 -10.02 14.23 17.20
N ASP A 28 -11.15 13.76 17.74
CA ASP A 28 -11.43 12.33 17.94
C ASP A 28 -11.71 11.65 16.58
N TRP A 29 -10.67 11.44 15.77
CA TRP A 29 -10.74 10.72 14.49
C TRP A 29 -10.31 9.25 14.61
N GLU A 30 -9.50 8.90 15.62
CA GLU A 30 -9.14 7.51 15.94
C GLU A 30 -10.40 6.68 16.26
N LEU A 31 -10.50 5.46 15.70
CA LEU A 31 -11.55 4.53 16.12
C LEU A 31 -11.38 4.20 17.61
N THR A 32 -12.50 4.19 18.35
CA THR A 32 -12.48 3.65 19.70
C THR A 32 -12.05 2.18 19.68
N ARG A 33 -11.37 1.69 20.73
CA ARG A 33 -10.97 0.26 20.85
C ARG A 33 -12.10 -0.73 20.52
N LYS A 34 -13.34 -0.37 20.84
CA LYS A 34 -14.55 -1.15 20.57
C LYS A 34 -14.97 -1.13 19.09
N GLU A 35 -14.76 -0.01 18.40
CA GLU A 35 -15.00 0.09 16.96
C GLU A 35 -13.91 -0.60 16.16
N ASN A 36 -12.63 -0.48 16.56
CA ASN A 36 -11.53 -1.22 15.93
C ASN A 36 -11.72 -2.73 16.05
N SER A 37 -11.97 -3.24 17.27
CA SER A 37 -12.26 -4.67 17.48
C SER A 37 -13.49 -5.17 16.71
N ARG A 38 -14.51 -4.33 16.51
CA ARG A 38 -15.66 -4.66 15.66
C ARG A 38 -15.28 -4.74 14.18
N PHE A 39 -14.41 -3.84 13.72
CA PHE A 39 -13.93 -3.82 12.34
C PHE A 39 -13.04 -5.03 12.04
N GLU A 40 -12.10 -5.37 12.92
CA GLU A 40 -11.29 -6.60 12.87
C GLU A 40 -12.18 -7.85 12.82
N GLN A 41 -13.17 -7.96 13.71
CA GLN A 41 -14.15 -9.05 13.69
C GLN A 41 -14.95 -9.10 12.37
N GLN A 42 -15.22 -7.96 11.74
CA GLN A 42 -15.89 -7.94 10.45
C GLN A 42 -14.98 -8.48 9.33
N LEU A 43 -13.68 -8.16 9.35
CA LEU A 43 -12.70 -8.70 8.41
C LEU A 43 -12.58 -10.23 8.52
N ILE A 44 -12.40 -10.77 9.74
CA ILE A 44 -12.37 -12.23 9.99
C ILE A 44 -13.64 -12.93 9.47
N ASN A 45 -14.78 -12.23 9.52
CA ASN A 45 -16.09 -12.78 9.14
C ASN A 45 -16.50 -12.52 7.68
N LEU A 46 -15.64 -11.94 6.83
CA LEU A 46 -15.95 -11.57 5.44
C LEU A 46 -16.61 -12.69 4.61
N LYS A 47 -16.14 -13.94 4.78
CA LYS A 47 -16.67 -15.14 4.14
C LYS A 47 -18.18 -15.36 4.31
N LYS A 48 -18.79 -14.80 5.36
CA LYS A 48 -20.25 -14.87 5.60
C LYS A 48 -21.06 -13.91 4.70
N SER A 49 -20.40 -12.94 4.09
CA SER A 49 -20.96 -11.92 3.20
C SER A 49 -20.41 -11.99 1.76
N ALA A 50 -19.50 -12.92 1.50
CA ALA A 50 -18.93 -13.16 0.17
C ALA A 50 -19.98 -13.76 -0.78
N ILE A 51 -19.98 -13.25 -2.02
CA ILE A 51 -20.75 -13.83 -3.14
C ILE A 51 -19.93 -14.93 -3.82
N GLU A 52 -18.62 -14.75 -3.86
CA GLU A 52 -17.63 -15.65 -4.48
C GLU A 52 -16.28 -15.45 -3.77
N SER A 53 -15.43 -16.48 -3.76
CA SER A 53 -14.05 -16.42 -3.26
C SER A 53 -13.09 -16.71 -4.40
N ILE A 54 -12.12 -15.81 -4.64
CA ILE A 54 -11.05 -15.97 -5.62
C ILE A 54 -9.78 -16.41 -4.87
N HIS A 55 -9.10 -17.43 -5.37
CA HIS A 55 -7.88 -17.97 -4.79
C HIS A 55 -6.66 -17.51 -5.60
N GLU A 56 -5.74 -16.81 -4.95
CA GLU A 56 -4.47 -16.36 -5.52
C GLU A 56 -3.30 -17.02 -4.81
N ASP A 57 -3.02 -18.25 -5.20
CA ASP A 57 -1.90 -19.04 -4.70
C ASP A 57 -2.07 -19.35 -3.20
N GLU A 58 -1.49 -18.58 -2.28
CA GLU A 58 -1.74 -18.69 -0.83
C GLU A 58 -2.84 -17.71 -0.34
N ASP A 59 -3.09 -16.62 -1.07
CA ASP A 59 -4.09 -15.60 -0.76
C ASP A 59 -5.52 -16.01 -1.14
N ILE A 60 -6.50 -15.43 -0.44
CA ILE A 60 -7.92 -15.59 -0.78
C ILE A 60 -8.63 -14.23 -0.72
N TYR A 61 -9.28 -13.85 -1.82
CA TYR A 61 -10.02 -12.61 -1.97
C TYR A 61 -11.52 -12.88 -2.01
N GLU A 62 -12.26 -12.25 -1.10
CA GLU A 62 -13.71 -12.36 -1.01
C GLU A 62 -14.37 -11.28 -1.87
N CYS A 63 -15.23 -11.69 -2.81
CA CYS A 63 -16.02 -10.76 -3.62
C CYS A 63 -17.23 -10.28 -2.80
N ILE A 64 -17.10 -9.09 -2.21
CA ILE A 64 -18.13 -8.45 -1.40
C ILE A 64 -18.93 -7.47 -2.25
N ASP A 65 -20.25 -7.43 -2.08
CA ASP A 65 -21.13 -6.37 -2.60
C ASP A 65 -20.53 -4.98 -2.33
N PHE A 66 -20.35 -4.18 -3.39
CA PHE A 66 -19.65 -2.90 -3.32
C PHE A 66 -20.17 -2.01 -2.19
N TYR A 67 -21.48 -1.98 -1.94
CA TYR A 67 -22.11 -1.10 -0.95
C TYR A 67 -21.97 -1.60 0.49
N LYS A 68 -21.57 -2.88 0.67
CA LYS A 68 -21.43 -3.59 1.95
C LYS A 68 -19.98 -3.81 2.41
N GLN A 69 -18.99 -3.39 1.60
CA GLN A 69 -17.57 -3.51 1.96
C GLN A 69 -17.24 -2.85 3.33
N PRO A 70 -16.28 -3.39 4.12
CA PRO A 70 -16.01 -2.94 5.49
C PRO A 70 -15.72 -1.44 5.64
N GLY A 71 -15.08 -0.83 4.65
CA GLY A 71 -14.76 0.60 4.64
C GLY A 71 -15.97 1.48 4.97
N PHE A 72 -17.14 1.20 4.39
CA PHE A 72 -18.35 1.99 4.61
C PHE A 72 -18.92 1.96 6.03
N ASN A 73 -18.41 1.09 6.92
CA ASN A 73 -18.82 1.05 8.33
C ASN A 73 -18.02 2.01 9.22
N HIS A 74 -16.95 2.62 8.71
CA HIS A 74 -16.21 3.68 9.40
C HIS A 74 -17.15 4.86 9.76
N PRO A 75 -17.08 5.45 10.97
CA PRO A 75 -17.95 6.54 11.41
C PRO A 75 -18.13 7.67 10.38
N PHE A 76 -17.04 8.05 9.72
CA PHE A 76 -17.01 9.04 8.65
C PHE A 76 -18.00 8.74 7.50
N TRP A 77 -18.06 7.48 7.06
CA TRP A 77 -18.89 7.05 5.93
C TRP A 77 -20.35 6.71 6.30
N LYS A 78 -20.72 6.71 7.59
CA LYS A 78 -22.09 6.35 8.04
C LYS A 78 -23.17 7.26 7.45
N ASN A 79 -22.84 8.51 7.14
CA ASN A 79 -23.77 9.50 6.56
C ASN A 79 -23.71 9.60 5.02
N THR A 80 -22.95 8.73 4.35
CA THR A 80 -22.81 8.71 2.89
C THR A 80 -24.08 8.21 2.21
N THR A 81 -24.66 9.03 1.33
CA THR A 81 -25.89 8.68 0.63
C THR A 81 -25.67 7.55 -0.39
N ILE A 82 -26.70 6.75 -0.67
CA ILE A 82 -26.64 5.70 -1.69
C ILE A 82 -26.36 6.27 -3.09
N GLN A 83 -26.78 7.51 -3.36
CA GLN A 83 -26.48 8.24 -4.59
C GLN A 83 -24.97 8.52 -4.74
N MET A 84 -24.31 8.92 -3.65
CA MET A 84 -22.85 9.09 -3.62
C MET A 84 -22.12 7.77 -3.88
N LYS A 85 -22.48 6.71 -3.16
CA LYS A 85 -21.88 5.37 -3.38
C LYS A 85 -22.05 4.91 -4.83
N ARG A 86 -23.23 5.15 -5.42
CA ARG A 86 -23.50 4.85 -6.83
C ARG A 86 -22.65 5.68 -7.78
N LYS A 87 -22.40 6.97 -7.52
CA LYS A 87 -21.50 7.78 -8.34
C LYS A 87 -20.07 7.23 -8.32
N LEU A 88 -19.53 6.97 -7.12
CA LEU A 88 -18.20 6.38 -6.94
C LEU A 88 -18.04 5.06 -7.71
N TYR A 89 -19.02 4.17 -7.57
CA TYR A 89 -19.07 2.90 -8.29
C TYR A 89 -19.10 3.07 -9.83
N ILE A 90 -19.94 3.97 -10.35
CA ILE A 90 -20.04 4.24 -11.78
C ILE A 90 -18.75 4.85 -12.34
N ASP A 91 -18.10 5.75 -11.59
CA ASP A 91 -16.84 6.36 -12.01
C ASP A 91 -15.68 5.33 -11.96
N ALA A 92 -15.66 4.44 -10.97
CA ALA A 92 -14.74 3.30 -10.90
C ALA A 92 -14.96 2.23 -11.98
N MET A 93 -16.14 2.15 -12.58
CA MET A 93 -16.39 1.23 -13.70
C MET A 93 -15.95 1.77 -15.06
N LYS A 94 -15.87 3.09 -15.23
CA LYS A 94 -15.36 3.72 -16.46
C LYS A 94 -13.85 3.51 -16.65
N THR A 95 -13.10 3.29 -15.57
CA THR A 95 -11.65 3.02 -15.61
C THR A 95 -11.32 1.56 -15.95
N LYS A 96 -12.31 0.67 -16.08
CA LYS A 96 -12.08 -0.76 -16.38
C LYS A 96 -11.59 -1.01 -17.83
N THR A 97 -11.73 -0.05 -18.75
CA THR A 97 -11.57 -0.26 -20.21
C THR A 97 -10.14 -0.33 -20.76
N SER A 98 -9.07 -0.18 -19.95
CA SER A 98 -7.68 -0.18 -20.45
C SER A 98 -6.73 -1.23 -19.86
N LEU A 99 -7.17 -2.06 -18.91
CA LEU A 99 -6.26 -3.03 -18.29
C LEU A 99 -5.81 -4.12 -19.28
N SER A 100 -4.51 -4.38 -19.30
CA SER A 100 -3.93 -5.59 -19.90
C SER A 100 -4.51 -6.85 -19.26
N SER A 101 -4.68 -7.92 -20.04
CA SER A 101 -5.34 -9.17 -19.63
C SER A 101 -4.67 -9.91 -18.46
N ASN A 102 -3.46 -9.49 -18.08
CA ASN A 102 -2.61 -10.15 -17.09
C ASN A 102 -2.43 -9.32 -15.81
N ILE A 103 -3.21 -8.25 -15.64
CA ILE A 103 -3.12 -7.33 -14.49
C ILE A 103 -4.39 -7.43 -13.64
N GLY A 104 -4.19 -7.70 -12.35
CA GLY A 104 -5.23 -8.01 -11.38
C GLY A 104 -5.43 -9.52 -11.21
N LEU A 105 -6.39 -9.85 -10.35
CA LEU A 105 -6.81 -11.20 -10.01
C LEU A 105 -7.13 -12.05 -11.24
N LYS A 106 -6.84 -13.35 -11.13
CA LYS A 106 -7.20 -14.40 -12.08
C LYS A 106 -8.68 -14.30 -12.48
N ASN A 107 -8.98 -14.70 -13.72
CA ASN A 107 -10.31 -14.62 -14.35
C ASN A 107 -10.88 -13.19 -14.52
N GLY A 108 -10.08 -12.13 -14.31
CA GLY A 108 -10.56 -10.73 -14.43
C GLY A 108 -11.25 -10.22 -13.17
N GLY A 109 -10.94 -10.82 -12.02
CA GLY A 109 -11.40 -10.44 -10.70
C GLY A 109 -12.89 -10.62 -10.46
N CYS A 110 -13.41 -9.85 -9.51
CA CYS A 110 -14.74 -10.05 -8.94
C CYS A 110 -15.88 -9.66 -9.90
N PRO A 111 -17.05 -10.33 -9.80
CA PRO A 111 -18.19 -10.10 -10.67
C PRO A 111 -18.80 -8.69 -10.52
N TYR A 112 -19.55 -8.27 -11.54
CA TYR A 112 -20.21 -6.96 -11.58
C TYR A 112 -21.05 -6.71 -10.32
N GLY A 113 -20.84 -5.58 -9.65
CA GLY A 113 -21.50 -5.22 -8.39
C GLY A 113 -20.68 -5.51 -7.14
N THR A 114 -19.53 -6.16 -7.29
CA THR A 114 -18.69 -6.60 -6.16
C THR A 114 -17.25 -6.11 -6.28
N VAL A 115 -16.52 -6.14 -5.16
CA VAL A 115 -15.09 -5.81 -5.07
C VAL A 115 -14.34 -6.87 -4.26
N PRO A 116 -13.09 -7.18 -4.62
CA PRO A 116 -12.25 -8.10 -3.87
C PRO A 116 -11.76 -7.46 -2.57
N ILE A 117 -12.05 -8.11 -1.45
CA ILE A 117 -11.47 -7.81 -0.15
C ILE A 117 -10.66 -9.02 0.28
N MET A 118 -9.36 -8.83 0.54
CA MET A 118 -8.45 -9.84 1.07
C MET A 118 -9.05 -10.44 2.34
N ARG A 119 -9.12 -11.77 2.42
CA ARG A 119 -9.49 -12.48 3.64
C ARG A 119 -8.34 -12.27 4.64
N VAL A 120 -8.70 -12.00 5.89
CA VAL A 120 -7.76 -11.76 6.99
C VAL A 120 -8.12 -12.73 8.11
N ASP A 121 -7.13 -13.41 8.69
CA ASP A 121 -7.32 -14.25 9.88
C ASP A 121 -6.74 -13.64 11.17
N GLU A 122 -6.74 -14.40 12.27
CA GLU A 122 -6.23 -13.93 13.55
C GLU A 122 -4.69 -13.81 13.56
N ASP A 123 -3.99 -14.63 12.78
CA ASP A 123 -2.53 -14.55 12.64
C ASP A 123 -2.12 -13.37 11.75
N ASP A 124 -2.91 -12.99 10.74
CA ASP A 124 -2.72 -11.76 9.96
C ASP A 124 -2.90 -10.49 10.79
N LEU A 125 -3.90 -10.47 11.67
CA LEU A 125 -4.10 -9.38 12.62
C LEU A 125 -2.98 -9.39 13.69
N ALA A 126 -2.54 -10.57 14.13
CA ALA A 126 -1.40 -10.69 15.03
C ALA A 126 -0.08 -10.24 14.37
N ARG A 127 0.11 -10.51 13.08
CA ARG A 127 1.23 -10.05 12.24
C ARG A 127 1.24 -8.54 12.16
N ALA A 128 0.14 -7.93 11.71
CA ALA A 128 -0.02 -6.48 11.65
C ALA A 128 0.13 -5.83 13.03
N SER A 129 -0.45 -6.40 14.09
CA SER A 129 -0.31 -5.85 15.45
C SER A 129 1.10 -6.02 16.03
N LYS A 130 1.85 -7.07 15.68
CA LYS A 130 3.26 -7.27 16.09
C LYS A 130 4.17 -6.25 15.42
N ILE A 131 3.98 -6.10 14.11
CA ILE A 131 4.56 -5.03 13.29
C ILE A 131 4.26 -3.66 13.95
N ASN A 132 3.01 -3.40 14.34
CA ASN A 132 2.62 -2.19 15.09
C ASN A 132 3.21 -2.08 16.51
N SER A 133 3.67 -3.17 17.13
CA SER A 133 4.10 -3.20 18.54
C SER A 133 5.61 -3.07 18.74
N LYS A 134 6.42 -3.46 17.75
CA LYS A 134 7.88 -3.40 17.82
C LYS A 134 8.42 -1.98 17.79
N ILE A 135 7.72 -1.08 17.10
CA ILE A 135 8.22 0.25 16.71
C ILE A 135 8.06 1.31 17.83
N TYR A 136 7.54 0.92 19.02
CA TYR A 136 7.35 1.89 20.11
C TYR A 136 7.70 1.37 21.52
N GLN A 137 8.95 0.92 21.70
CA GLN A 137 9.69 1.45 22.85
C GLN A 137 10.38 2.74 22.40
N PRO A 138 10.30 3.85 23.16
CA PRO A 138 10.97 5.10 22.79
C PRO A 138 12.47 5.03 23.12
N ASN A 139 13.18 4.14 22.43
CA ASN A 139 14.61 4.23 22.21
C ASN A 139 14.79 4.48 20.71
N ILE A 140 15.38 5.62 20.40
CA ILE A 140 15.92 5.96 19.08
C ILE A 140 16.90 4.83 18.71
N ASP A 141 16.67 4.14 17.58
CA ASP A 141 17.67 3.47 16.70
C ASP A 141 17.04 2.43 15.73
N ASP A 142 15.80 1.94 15.95
CA ASP A 142 15.16 0.90 15.10
C ASP A 142 13.85 1.39 14.41
N GLU A 143 13.91 1.72 13.11
CA GLU A 143 12.77 2.11 12.26
C GLU A 143 12.41 1.00 11.24
N GLU A 144 11.60 -0.01 11.62
CA GLU A 144 11.10 -1.01 10.64
C GLU A 144 10.12 -0.34 9.62
N PRO A 145 10.36 -0.37 8.29
CA PRO A 145 9.50 0.31 7.31
C PRO A 145 8.40 -0.60 6.77
N GLY A 146 7.13 -0.26 7.05
CA GLY A 146 5.96 -1.03 6.60
C GLY A 146 4.59 -0.35 6.80
N HIS A 147 4.53 0.95 7.14
CA HIS A 147 3.39 1.53 7.88
C HIS A 147 2.81 2.83 7.30
N HIS A 148 1.48 2.85 7.09
CA HIS A 148 0.72 4.09 6.97
C HIS A 148 0.69 4.78 8.35
N MET A 149 1.76 5.49 8.72
CA MET A 149 1.84 6.16 10.01
C MET A 149 1.11 7.49 9.99
N ASP A 150 0.19 7.67 10.93
CA ASP A 150 -0.30 8.98 11.31
C ASP A 150 -0.25 9.15 12.83
N GLY A 151 0.71 9.97 13.27
CA GLY A 151 0.98 10.28 14.67
C GLY A 151 1.40 9.06 15.50
N LYS A 152 0.41 8.29 15.97
CA LYS A 152 0.58 7.08 16.80
C LYS A 152 -0.19 5.87 16.29
N THR A 153 -0.82 5.98 15.12
CA THR A 153 -1.66 4.92 14.54
C THR A 153 -1.09 4.49 13.21
N GLN A 154 -1.22 3.19 12.93
CA GLN A 154 -0.79 2.60 11.67
C GLN A 154 -1.63 1.38 11.31
N CYS A 155 -1.71 1.09 10.00
CA CYS A 155 -2.54 0.03 9.45
C CYS A 155 -1.98 -0.50 8.11
N PHE A 156 -2.38 -1.73 7.77
CA PHE A 156 -1.85 -2.51 6.66
C PHE A 156 -2.97 -2.88 5.67
N ASN A 157 -2.76 -2.68 4.37
CA ASN A 157 -3.74 -2.97 3.31
C ASN A 157 -5.19 -2.53 3.67
N GLN A 158 -6.16 -3.45 3.55
CA GLN A 158 -7.57 -3.22 3.83
C GLN A 158 -7.92 -3.29 5.33
N GLN A 159 -6.92 -3.52 6.20
CA GLN A 159 -7.06 -3.36 7.65
C GLN A 159 -7.09 -1.87 8.06
N CYS A 160 -6.78 -0.94 7.16
CA CYS A 160 -7.00 0.49 7.34
C CYS A 160 -8.51 0.82 7.35
N PRO A 161 -9.10 1.17 8.50
CA PRO A 161 -10.55 1.37 8.58
C PRO A 161 -10.99 2.59 7.77
N GLY A 162 -12.02 2.43 6.95
CA GLY A 162 -12.52 3.52 6.09
C GLY A 162 -11.88 3.58 4.69
N TYR A 163 -10.94 2.71 4.35
CA TYR A 163 -10.53 2.49 2.96
C TYR A 163 -11.71 2.04 2.10
N ILE A 164 -11.88 2.64 0.92
CA ILE A 164 -12.88 2.23 -0.08
C ILE A 164 -12.18 1.60 -1.28
N GLN A 165 -12.35 0.29 -1.44
CA GLN A 165 -11.96 -0.46 -2.62
C GLN A 165 -12.91 -0.10 -3.77
N LEU A 166 -12.33 0.27 -4.92
CA LEU A 166 -13.05 0.64 -6.15
C LEU A 166 -12.85 -0.35 -7.29
N SER A 167 -11.61 -0.79 -7.51
CA SER A 167 -11.30 -1.76 -8.57
C SER A 167 -11.89 -3.13 -8.22
N SER A 168 -12.55 -3.75 -9.19
CA SER A 168 -13.00 -5.15 -9.12
C SER A 168 -11.89 -6.15 -9.44
N GLN A 169 -10.75 -5.69 -9.97
CA GLN A 169 -9.67 -6.54 -10.50
C GLN A 169 -8.40 -6.48 -9.66
N ILE A 170 -8.07 -5.33 -9.07
CA ILE A 170 -6.85 -5.13 -8.30
C ILE A 170 -7.24 -4.75 -6.86
N PRO A 171 -7.20 -5.67 -5.89
CA PRO A 171 -7.25 -5.34 -4.46
C PRO A 171 -5.89 -4.85 -3.94
N LEU A 172 -5.87 -4.30 -2.73
CA LEU A 172 -4.63 -4.19 -1.95
C LEU A 172 -4.17 -5.59 -1.55
N GLY A 173 -2.85 -5.81 -1.47
CA GLY A 173 -2.24 -7.10 -1.15
C GLY A 173 -2.01 -8.02 -2.35
N TRP A 174 -2.65 -7.79 -3.50
CA TRP A 174 -2.58 -8.72 -4.65
C TRP A 174 -1.15 -8.97 -5.16
N PRO A 175 -0.72 -10.24 -5.28
CA PRO A 175 0.59 -10.58 -5.81
C PRO A 175 0.69 -10.33 -7.32
N LEU A 176 1.75 -9.63 -7.75
CA LEU A 176 2.04 -9.41 -9.17
C LEU A 176 2.41 -10.72 -9.87
N HIS A 177 1.55 -11.24 -10.74
CA HIS A 177 1.80 -12.51 -11.45
C HIS A 177 2.96 -12.45 -12.46
N ASN A 178 3.18 -11.29 -13.08
CA ASN A 178 4.29 -11.07 -14.01
C ASN A 178 5.45 -10.38 -13.29
N ILE A 179 6.41 -11.17 -12.82
CA ILE A 179 7.63 -10.71 -12.13
C ILE A 179 8.84 -10.70 -13.06
N SER A 180 9.74 -9.73 -12.86
CA SER A 180 11.01 -9.64 -13.60
C SER A 180 11.94 -10.80 -13.27
N ILE A 181 12.66 -11.30 -14.27
CA ILE A 181 13.68 -12.35 -14.10
C ILE A 181 15.07 -11.74 -14.36
N ALA A 182 16.05 -12.02 -13.51
CA ALA A 182 17.40 -11.48 -13.66
C ALA A 182 18.03 -11.87 -15.01
N GLY A 183 18.36 -10.88 -15.84
CA GLY A 183 18.85 -11.02 -17.21
C GLY A 183 17.82 -11.50 -18.25
N GLY A 184 16.55 -11.64 -17.86
CA GLY A 184 15.43 -12.09 -18.69
C GLY A 184 14.41 -10.99 -18.96
N GLU A 185 13.14 -11.36 -19.14
CA GLU A 185 12.06 -10.39 -19.28
C GLU A 185 11.91 -9.52 -18.02
N GLN A 186 11.73 -8.21 -18.25
CA GLN A 186 11.55 -7.21 -17.20
C GLN A 186 10.11 -6.69 -17.23
N TYR A 187 9.49 -6.63 -16.07
CA TYR A 187 8.17 -6.06 -15.86
C TYR A 187 8.26 -4.86 -14.91
N ALA A 188 7.46 -3.83 -15.17
CA ALA A 188 7.33 -2.67 -14.30
C ALA A 188 5.89 -2.17 -14.35
N THR A 189 5.39 -1.66 -13.23
CA THR A 189 4.12 -0.93 -13.15
C THR A 189 4.33 0.40 -12.45
N LYS A 190 3.44 1.36 -12.72
CA LYS A 190 3.52 2.72 -12.18
C LYS A 190 2.41 2.94 -11.16
N LEU A 191 2.80 3.04 -9.89
CA LEU A 191 1.92 3.41 -8.78
C LEU A 191 1.92 4.92 -8.58
N ARG A 192 0.76 5.48 -8.20
CA ARG A 192 0.61 6.89 -7.82
C ARG A 192 -0.34 7.01 -6.63
N LEU A 193 0.11 7.66 -5.57
CA LEU A 193 -0.73 8.09 -4.46
C LEU A 193 -0.88 9.62 -4.56
N ILE A 194 -2.10 10.13 -4.68
CA ILE A 194 -2.36 11.58 -4.82
C ILE A 194 -3.51 12.03 -3.92
N LYS A 195 -3.49 13.28 -3.48
CA LYS A 195 -4.67 13.95 -2.91
C LYS A 195 -5.48 14.55 -4.05
N ASP A 196 -6.73 14.15 -4.18
CA ASP A 196 -7.63 14.67 -5.21
C ASP A 196 -9.08 14.65 -4.73
N TYR A 197 -9.90 15.55 -5.26
CA TYR A 197 -11.30 15.65 -4.89
C TYR A 197 -12.13 14.54 -5.52
N ILE A 198 -13.07 13.97 -4.75
CA ILE A 198 -14.20 13.20 -5.26
C ILE A 198 -15.46 14.04 -5.18
N SER A 199 -16.36 13.91 -6.16
CA SER A 199 -17.70 14.50 -6.07
C SER A 199 -18.58 13.65 -5.16
N THR A 200 -19.01 14.21 -4.04
CA THR A 200 -19.80 13.49 -3.04
C THR A 200 -21.30 13.78 -3.14
N ARG A 201 -21.66 14.97 -3.63
CA ARG A 201 -23.03 15.38 -3.95
C ARG A 201 -23.00 16.25 -5.23
N PRO A 202 -24.15 16.68 -5.79
CA PRO A 202 -24.17 17.60 -6.94
C PRO A 202 -23.44 18.94 -6.70
N SER A 203 -23.23 19.31 -5.43
CA SER A 203 -22.64 20.59 -5.01
C SER A 203 -21.62 20.44 -3.85
N SER A 204 -21.10 19.23 -3.59
CA SER A 204 -20.00 19.04 -2.63
C SER A 204 -18.92 18.13 -3.19
N THR A 205 -17.68 18.53 -2.94
CA THR A 205 -16.48 17.71 -3.11
C THR A 205 -15.93 17.31 -1.75
N GLU A 206 -15.09 16.29 -1.74
CA GLU A 206 -14.40 15.80 -0.55
C GLU A 206 -12.99 15.41 -0.96
N LEU A 207 -11.98 15.79 -0.18
CA LEU A 207 -10.59 15.50 -0.48
C LEU A 207 -10.25 14.10 0.01
N VAL A 208 -9.65 13.28 -0.85
CA VAL A 208 -9.27 11.90 -0.54
C VAL A 208 -7.89 11.57 -1.09
N TRP A 209 -7.20 10.64 -0.42
CA TRP A 209 -6.00 10.00 -0.94
C TRP A 209 -6.40 8.90 -1.92
N LYS A 210 -6.20 9.12 -3.23
CA LYS A 210 -6.48 8.14 -4.28
C LYS A 210 -5.24 7.32 -4.59
N LEU A 211 -5.38 6.00 -4.61
CA LEU A 211 -4.38 5.09 -5.16
C LEU A 211 -4.71 4.78 -6.62
N LEU A 212 -3.76 5.06 -7.50
CA LEU A 212 -3.83 4.75 -8.92
C LEU A 212 -2.71 3.82 -9.36
N PHE A 213 -3.00 3.04 -10.40
CA PHE A 213 -2.16 2.02 -11.01
C PHE A 213 -2.16 2.22 -12.53
N ASP A 214 -1.15 1.66 -13.21
CA ASP A 214 -0.97 1.67 -14.67
C ASP A 214 -1.10 3.08 -15.27
N GLU A 215 -0.08 3.90 -14.98
CA GLU A 215 0.08 5.33 -15.32
C GLU A 215 -0.96 6.29 -14.71
N GLY A 216 -1.99 5.76 -14.03
CA GLY A 216 -3.13 6.50 -13.53
C GLY A 216 -4.44 6.15 -14.25
N SER A 217 -4.43 5.19 -15.18
CA SER A 217 -5.63 4.73 -15.89
C SER A 217 -6.60 3.98 -14.98
N VAL A 218 -6.08 3.29 -13.95
CA VAL A 218 -6.87 2.50 -13.00
C VAL A 218 -6.84 3.16 -11.62
N ILE A 219 -8.00 3.39 -11.03
CA ILE A 219 -8.13 3.77 -9.62
C ILE A 219 -8.40 2.50 -8.82
N ILE A 220 -7.47 2.10 -7.95
CA ILE A 220 -7.61 0.91 -7.09
C ILE A 220 -8.66 1.19 -6.00
N GLY A 221 -8.51 2.33 -5.32
CA GLY A 221 -9.36 2.75 -4.22
C GLY A 221 -8.87 4.05 -3.61
N PHE A 222 -9.43 4.42 -2.46
CA PHE A 222 -9.05 5.65 -1.77
C PHE A 222 -9.33 5.62 -0.26
N TRP A 223 -8.64 6.50 0.46
CA TRP A 223 -8.85 6.78 1.88
C TRP A 223 -9.35 8.24 2.04
N PRO A 224 -10.31 8.53 2.93
CA PRO A 224 -10.59 9.90 3.35
C PRO A 224 -9.33 10.60 3.86
N THR A 225 -9.18 11.91 3.65
CA THR A 225 -8.12 12.64 4.37
C THR A 225 -8.42 12.74 5.87
N THR A 226 -9.69 12.70 6.27
CA THR A 226 -10.12 12.91 7.67
C THR A 226 -10.08 11.67 8.56
N ILE A 227 -9.66 10.50 8.03
CA ILE A 227 -9.33 9.31 8.86
C ILE A 227 -7.84 9.26 9.22
N PHE A 228 -7.18 10.39 9.04
CA PHE A 228 -5.80 10.66 9.33
C PHE A 228 -5.73 11.95 10.15
N GLY A 229 -4.69 12.12 10.94
CA GLY A 229 -4.35 13.35 11.67
C GLY A 229 -3.49 14.25 10.80
N GLN A 230 -2.19 13.98 10.72
CA GLN A 230 -1.21 14.76 9.95
C GLN A 230 -1.38 14.59 8.43
N LEU A 231 -1.59 13.35 7.95
CA LEU A 231 -1.80 13.07 6.52
C LEU A 231 -3.13 13.66 6.00
N SER A 232 -3.99 14.17 6.91
CA SER A 232 -5.17 14.95 6.52
C SER A 232 -4.81 16.24 5.77
N GLU A 233 -3.67 16.86 6.09
CA GLU A 233 -3.18 18.09 5.46
C GLU A 233 -2.19 17.77 4.32
N PHE A 234 -1.04 17.16 4.61
CA PHE A 234 0.00 16.82 3.62
C PHE A 234 0.83 15.60 4.08
N GLY A 235 1.61 15.02 3.17
CA GLY A 235 2.68 14.08 3.50
C GLY A 235 4.02 14.82 3.58
N ASN A 236 4.84 14.52 4.58
CA ASN A 236 6.11 15.20 4.88
C ASN A 236 7.37 14.36 4.61
N GLN A 237 7.19 13.08 4.27
CA GLN A 237 8.21 12.09 3.91
C GLN A 237 7.59 11.12 2.91
N ALA A 238 8.40 10.33 2.21
CA ALA A 238 7.93 9.14 1.49
C ALA A 238 9.09 8.14 1.37
N ASP A 239 8.78 6.86 1.56
CA ASP A 239 9.77 5.78 1.53
C ASP A 239 9.51 4.81 0.36
N TRP A 240 10.58 4.28 -0.23
CA TRP A 240 10.53 3.31 -1.32
C TRP A 240 11.65 2.28 -1.16
N GLY A 241 11.33 0.99 -1.28
CA GLY A 241 12.29 -0.08 -1.13
C GLY A 241 11.62 -1.45 -1.27
N GLY A 242 12.14 -2.44 -0.55
CA GLY A 242 11.49 -3.73 -0.32
C GLY A 242 11.36 -3.98 1.18
N GLU A 243 10.29 -4.68 1.56
CA GLU A 243 10.02 -5.14 2.91
C GLU A 243 9.92 -6.67 2.90
N VAL A 244 10.37 -7.32 3.97
CA VAL A 244 10.27 -8.77 4.15
C VAL A 244 10.02 -9.11 5.61
N TYR A 245 9.16 -10.11 5.86
CA TYR A 245 8.78 -10.55 7.19
C TYR A 245 9.08 -12.03 7.42
N SER A 246 9.51 -12.37 8.63
CA SER A 246 9.53 -13.74 9.13
C SER A 246 9.12 -13.82 10.60
N PRO A 247 8.42 -14.89 11.03
CA PRO A 247 8.25 -15.22 12.45
C PRO A 247 9.59 -15.41 13.17
N LEU A 248 9.62 -15.18 14.49
CA LEU A 248 10.83 -15.13 15.34
C LEU A 248 11.73 -16.39 15.35
N ASP A 249 11.27 -17.52 14.83
CA ASP A 249 12.02 -18.79 14.77
C ASP A 249 12.27 -19.29 13.33
N GLN A 250 11.92 -18.49 12.32
CA GLN A 250 12.03 -18.83 10.91
C GLN A 250 13.13 -18.00 10.23
N PRO A 251 13.84 -18.56 9.23
CA PRO A 251 14.78 -17.79 8.42
C PRO A 251 14.02 -16.69 7.66
N SER A 252 14.58 -15.49 7.60
CA SER A 252 13.99 -14.40 6.85
C SER A 252 14.11 -14.64 5.35
N PRO A 253 13.05 -14.41 4.56
CA PRO A 253 13.03 -14.79 3.15
C PRO A 253 13.98 -13.91 2.32
N ALA A 254 14.32 -14.38 1.13
CA ALA A 254 15.05 -13.58 0.16
C ALA A 254 14.24 -12.35 -0.27
N MET A 255 14.91 -11.22 -0.45
CA MET A 255 14.34 -9.98 -0.97
C MET A 255 14.88 -9.71 -2.38
N GLY A 256 14.00 -9.26 -3.28
CA GLY A 256 14.36 -8.96 -4.65
C GLY A 256 14.83 -10.21 -5.40
N THR A 257 16.06 -10.19 -5.91
CA THR A 257 16.69 -11.31 -6.60
C THR A 257 17.23 -12.41 -5.68
N GLY A 258 17.26 -12.19 -4.36
CA GLY A 258 17.96 -13.07 -3.42
C GLY A 258 19.49 -13.00 -3.51
N ILE A 259 20.05 -12.05 -4.26
CA ILE A 259 21.49 -11.87 -4.44
C ILE A 259 21.81 -10.42 -4.08
N ARG A 260 22.76 -10.18 -3.17
CA ARG A 260 23.14 -8.80 -2.82
C ARG A 260 23.61 -8.01 -4.05
N PRO A 261 23.25 -6.72 -4.17
CA PRO A 261 23.55 -5.93 -5.34
C PRO A 261 25.06 -5.65 -5.44
N ARG A 262 25.59 -5.62 -6.67
CA ARG A 262 27.03 -5.41 -6.88
C ARG A 262 27.38 -3.92 -6.77
N TRP A 263 28.06 -3.57 -5.68
CA TRP A 263 28.59 -2.22 -5.44
C TRP A 263 29.30 -1.66 -6.68
N LYS A 264 28.90 -0.47 -7.14
CA LYS A 264 29.41 0.25 -8.33
C LYS A 264 29.23 -0.46 -9.69
N LYS A 265 28.50 -1.57 -9.78
CA LYS A 265 28.12 -2.24 -11.04
C LYS A 265 26.66 -2.68 -10.99
N TRP A 266 25.78 -1.70 -10.87
CA TRP A 266 24.33 -1.90 -10.95
C TRP A 266 23.87 -2.01 -12.41
N ASP A 267 22.80 -2.76 -12.63
CA ASP A 267 22.12 -2.93 -13.91
C ASP A 267 20.66 -3.27 -13.58
N PRO A 268 19.66 -2.50 -14.08
CA PRO A 268 18.26 -2.72 -13.74
C PRO A 268 17.73 -4.09 -14.19
N ASN A 269 18.40 -4.78 -15.11
CA ASN A 269 18.04 -6.13 -15.54
C ASN A 269 18.44 -7.22 -14.53
N TYR A 270 19.28 -6.93 -13.54
CA TYR A 270 19.85 -7.92 -12.61
C TYR A 270 19.62 -7.61 -11.13
N SER A 271 18.81 -6.60 -10.82
CA SER A 271 18.51 -6.16 -9.46
C SER A 271 17.05 -5.73 -9.34
N ALA A 272 16.39 -6.08 -8.24
CA ALA A 272 15.06 -5.57 -7.94
C ALA A 272 15.16 -4.08 -7.56
N HIS A 273 14.27 -3.26 -8.10
CA HIS A 273 14.41 -1.81 -8.00
C HIS A 273 13.07 -1.06 -8.12
N SER A 274 13.02 0.07 -7.43
CA SER A 274 12.05 1.14 -7.66
C SER A 274 12.71 2.19 -8.54
N ARG A 275 11.98 2.69 -9.55
CA ARG A 275 12.43 3.75 -10.46
C ARG A 275 11.31 4.75 -10.69
N LEU A 276 11.60 5.88 -11.34
CA LEU A 276 10.67 7.02 -11.47
C LEU A 276 10.18 7.53 -10.11
N VAL A 277 11.00 7.39 -9.06
CA VAL A 277 10.70 7.87 -7.71
C VAL A 277 10.61 9.40 -7.72
N ALA A 278 9.45 9.93 -7.31
CA ALA A 278 9.16 11.36 -7.31
C ALA A 278 8.08 11.71 -6.27
N ILE A 279 8.19 12.88 -5.67
CA ILE A 279 7.17 13.46 -4.77
C ILE A 279 6.27 14.40 -5.58
N ALA A 280 4.96 14.32 -5.35
CA ALA A 280 3.97 15.14 -6.04
C ALA A 280 3.60 16.39 -5.21
N TYR A 281 3.81 17.57 -5.78
CA TYR A 281 3.33 18.83 -5.20
C TYR A 281 2.13 19.36 -6.00
N GLY A 282 1.10 19.83 -5.30
CA GLY A 282 -0.05 20.48 -5.92
C GLY A 282 0.27 21.94 -6.23
N ASN A 283 0.26 22.32 -7.50
CA ASN A 283 0.40 23.72 -7.89
C ASN A 283 -0.94 24.48 -7.81
N SER A 284 -0.90 25.80 -7.98
CA SER A 284 -2.08 26.69 -7.91
C SER A 284 -3.13 26.44 -9.01
N GLN A 285 -2.84 25.57 -9.99
CA GLN A 285 -3.74 25.15 -11.06
C GLN A 285 -4.26 23.70 -10.87
N SER A 286 -4.02 23.10 -9.69
CA SER A 286 -4.38 21.72 -9.37
C SER A 286 -3.76 20.65 -10.29
N GLN A 287 -2.66 20.97 -10.97
CA GLN A 287 -1.81 19.96 -11.60
C GLN A 287 -0.76 19.50 -10.60
N SER A 288 -0.52 18.18 -10.56
CA SER A 288 0.57 17.58 -9.78
C SER A 288 1.89 17.77 -10.52
N GLU A 289 2.81 18.53 -9.95
CA GLU A 289 4.20 18.59 -10.37
C GLU A 289 4.98 17.47 -9.66
N PHE A 290 5.71 16.66 -10.41
CA PHE A 290 6.50 15.55 -9.87
C PHE A 290 7.96 15.97 -9.77
N ILE A 291 8.46 16.06 -8.54
CA ILE A 291 9.81 16.53 -8.22
C ILE A 291 10.64 15.33 -7.77
N ASN A 292 11.88 15.24 -8.25
CA ASN A 292 12.85 14.28 -7.74
C ASN A 292 13.16 14.60 -6.27
N PRO A 293 12.94 13.70 -5.29
CA PRO A 293 13.51 13.88 -3.97
C PRO A 293 15.04 13.93 -4.12
N ASN A 294 15.70 14.87 -3.43
CA ASN A 294 17.16 15.01 -3.45
C ASN A 294 17.78 14.74 -2.05
N ASP A 295 16.91 14.49 -1.10
CA ASP A 295 17.08 14.46 0.36
C ASP A 295 16.67 13.12 0.96
N ALA A 296 16.31 12.12 0.14
CA ALA A 296 16.03 10.77 0.61
C ALA A 296 17.30 10.10 1.17
N GLU A 297 17.14 9.47 2.33
CA GLU A 297 18.16 8.74 3.07
C GLU A 297 18.08 7.23 2.80
N VAL A 298 19.10 6.48 3.24
CA VAL A 298 19.24 5.04 2.98
C VAL A 298 19.16 4.30 4.32
N TYR A 299 18.16 3.44 4.49
CA TYR A 299 17.91 2.70 5.72
C TYR A 299 17.86 1.18 5.49
N GLU A 300 18.55 0.41 6.34
CA GLU A 300 18.60 -1.06 6.32
C GLU A 300 18.39 -1.60 7.74
N SER A 301 17.27 -2.29 8.01
CA SER A 301 16.99 -2.91 9.32
C SER A 301 17.86 -4.15 9.59
N ASP A 302 18.22 -4.91 8.55
CA ASP A 302 19.24 -5.95 8.62
C ASP A 302 20.26 -5.85 7.47
N PRO A 303 21.34 -5.04 7.64
CA PRO A 303 22.43 -4.91 6.66
C PRO A 303 23.28 -6.18 6.50
N LYS A 304 23.03 -7.25 7.30
CA LYS A 304 23.67 -8.56 7.15
C LYS A 304 22.85 -9.51 6.27
N SER A 305 21.55 -9.30 6.11
CA SER A 305 20.70 -10.12 5.23
C SER A 305 20.35 -9.41 3.92
N TYR A 306 20.26 -8.08 3.95
CA TYR A 306 19.78 -7.25 2.84
C TYR A 306 20.75 -6.13 2.49
N SER A 307 20.48 -5.45 1.38
CA SER A 307 21.14 -4.19 1.03
C SER A 307 20.21 -3.33 0.18
N ILE A 308 20.25 -2.03 0.41
CA ILE A 308 19.56 -1.01 -0.39
C ILE A 308 20.57 0.00 -0.94
N LEU A 309 20.46 0.30 -2.23
CA LEU A 309 21.34 1.25 -2.92
C LEU A 309 20.49 2.31 -3.61
N ASP A 310 20.51 3.53 -3.08
CA ASP A 310 20.10 4.70 -3.85
C ASP A 310 21.18 5.00 -4.90
N ILE A 311 20.78 4.93 -6.16
CA ILE A 311 21.63 5.25 -7.31
C ILE A 311 21.57 6.75 -7.63
N GLY A 312 20.59 7.47 -7.08
CA GLY A 312 20.28 8.84 -7.45
C GLY A 312 19.54 8.95 -8.79
N TYR A 313 19.43 10.17 -9.31
CA TYR A 313 18.68 10.47 -10.52
C TYR A 313 19.44 10.09 -11.79
N VAL A 314 18.81 9.29 -12.65
CA VAL A 314 19.37 8.84 -13.93
C VAL A 314 18.62 9.52 -15.08
N GLU A 315 19.28 10.46 -15.74
CA GLU A 315 18.73 11.22 -16.89
C GLU A 315 18.51 10.36 -18.14
N ASN A 316 19.36 9.34 -18.35
CA ASN A 316 19.25 8.47 -19.52
C ASN A 316 17.92 7.71 -19.51
N GLU A 317 17.28 7.64 -20.68
CA GLU A 317 16.05 6.88 -20.95
C GLU A 317 14.84 7.24 -20.07
N ASN A 318 14.82 8.42 -19.44
CA ASN A 318 13.79 8.86 -18.49
C ASN A 318 13.58 7.85 -17.33
N ILE A 319 14.64 7.23 -16.83
CA ILE A 319 14.54 6.25 -15.74
C ILE A 319 14.23 6.92 -14.39
N GLY A 320 14.64 8.18 -14.19
CA GLY A 320 14.40 8.94 -12.96
C GLY A 320 15.32 8.48 -11.82
N ARG A 321 14.95 8.75 -10.55
CA ARG A 321 15.70 8.21 -9.41
C ARG A 321 15.45 6.73 -9.24
N VAL A 322 16.53 5.97 -9.06
CA VAL A 322 16.54 4.51 -8.94
C VAL A 322 17.01 4.11 -7.55
N ILE A 323 16.23 3.26 -6.89
CA ILE A 323 16.55 2.66 -5.60
C ILE A 323 16.52 1.15 -5.80
N ILE A 324 17.66 0.48 -5.59
CA ILE A 324 17.80 -0.98 -5.68
C ILE A 324 17.64 -1.57 -4.28
N TYR A 325 16.92 -2.67 -4.15
CA TYR A 325 16.75 -3.40 -2.89
C TYR A 325 16.88 -4.90 -3.16
N ASP A 326 17.82 -5.56 -2.51
CA ASP A 326 18.21 -6.94 -2.85
C ASP A 326 18.86 -7.63 -1.64
N GLY A 327 18.60 -8.92 -1.43
CA GLY A 327 19.36 -9.70 -0.45
C GLY A 327 18.93 -11.15 -0.27
N PRO A 328 19.86 -12.05 0.08
CA PRO A 328 19.60 -13.49 0.23
C PRO A 328 18.65 -13.89 1.36
N GLY A 329 18.33 -12.98 2.27
CA GLY A 329 17.64 -13.34 3.51
C GLY A 329 18.58 -13.90 4.57
N GLY A 330 18.02 -14.20 5.74
CA GLY A 330 18.76 -14.56 6.94
C GLY A 330 18.61 -16.03 7.31
N LEU A 331 19.72 -16.73 7.55
CA LEU A 331 19.70 -18.00 8.29
C LEU A 331 19.41 -17.68 9.77
N LYS A 332 18.50 -18.44 10.38
CA LYS A 332 18.04 -18.36 11.79
C LYS A 332 18.88 -17.43 12.69
N SER A 333 18.26 -16.37 13.20
CA SER A 333 18.74 -15.70 14.42
C SER A 333 18.94 -16.74 15.52
N ALA A 334 20.16 -16.79 16.07
CA ALA A 334 20.59 -17.74 17.09
C ALA A 334 20.54 -17.12 18.49
#